data_AF-E3RFT2-F1
#
_entry.id   AF-E3RFT2-F1
#
_cell.length_a   1.000
_cell.length_b   1.000
_cell.length_c   1.000
_cell.angle_alpha   90.00
_cell.angle_beta   90.00
_cell.angle_gamma   90.00
#
_symmetry.space_group_name_H-M   'P 1'
#
loop_
_entity.id
_entity.type
_entity.pdbx_description
1 polymer ?
#
loop_
_entity_poly.entity_id
_entity_poly.type
_entity_poly.pdbx_seq_one_letter_code
_entity_poly.pdbx_strand_id
1 'polypeptide(L)'
;MEETEKGKQFGSWDVESSIRLAKMLPGLGVDLLDVSSGGNHPDQRINMFDSKDYQIKIAAQIRNAIKQDNQSLFIGAVGLITEAEQARNIVQEDGAPAPKTGNTELAKEAEAAVKVTEGKEPMADVVLVARQFMREPEWVLRVAWQLGLDVAWPNQFLRVRFRKL
;
A
#
# COMPACT_ATOMS: atom_id res chain seq x y z
N MET A 1 -17.29 -11.79 -4.31
CA MET A 1 -18.32 -12.60 -5.02
C MET A 1 -19.33 -13.20 -4.07
N GLU A 2 -19.14 -13.07 -2.75
CA GLU A 2 -19.95 -13.69 -1.69
C GLU A 2 -21.45 -13.39 -1.84
N GLU A 3 -21.80 -12.19 -2.32
CA GLU A 3 -23.19 -11.79 -2.56
C GLU A 3 -23.85 -12.42 -3.79
N THR A 4 -23.08 -13.08 -4.67
CA THR A 4 -23.59 -13.68 -5.92
C THR A 4 -24.02 -15.13 -5.70
N GLU A 5 -24.98 -15.63 -6.48
CA GLU A 5 -25.42 -17.03 -6.40
C GLU A 5 -24.28 -18.03 -6.63
N LYS A 6 -23.39 -17.74 -7.58
CA LYS A 6 -22.17 -18.54 -7.81
C LYS A 6 -21.26 -18.55 -6.57
N GLY A 7 -21.07 -17.40 -5.92
CA GLY A 7 -20.25 -17.29 -4.71
C GLY A 7 -20.86 -18.04 -3.53
N LYS A 8 -22.18 -18.02 -3.37
CA LYS A 8 -22.89 -18.82 -2.36
C LYS A 8 -22.79 -20.33 -2.63
N GLN A 9 -22.85 -20.74 -3.90
CA GLN A 9 -22.81 -22.15 -4.29
C GLN A 9 -21.41 -22.76 -4.16
N PHE A 10 -20.36 -22.04 -4.60
CA PHE A 10 -19.00 -22.58 -4.72
C PHE A 10 -18.00 -21.98 -3.72
N GLY A 11 -18.40 -20.97 -2.96
CA GLY A 11 -17.49 -20.16 -2.15
C GLY A 11 -16.70 -19.14 -2.98
N SER A 12 -15.89 -18.33 -2.29
CA SER A 12 -14.90 -17.47 -2.93
C SER A 12 -13.63 -17.37 -2.08
N TRP A 13 -12.52 -17.00 -2.72
CA TRP A 13 -11.29 -16.68 -2.02
C TRP A 13 -11.45 -15.38 -1.22
N ASP A 14 -11.32 -15.48 0.09
CA ASP A 14 -11.46 -14.38 1.05
C ASP A 14 -10.11 -14.04 1.74
N VAL A 15 -10.13 -13.08 2.67
CA VAL A 15 -8.92 -12.67 3.39
C VAL A 15 -8.41 -13.80 4.29
N GLU A 16 -9.29 -14.55 4.94
CA GLU A 16 -8.91 -15.70 5.77
C GLU A 16 -8.20 -16.79 4.95
N SER A 17 -8.63 -17.03 3.71
CA SER A 17 -7.93 -17.92 2.76
C SER A 17 -6.53 -17.41 2.44
N SER A 18 -6.38 -16.09 2.27
CA SER A 18 -5.09 -15.45 2.04
C SER A 18 -4.16 -15.57 3.26
N ILE A 19 -4.68 -15.42 4.48
CA ILE A 19 -3.93 -15.63 5.73
C ILE A 19 -3.45 -17.08 5.84
N ARG A 20 -4.34 -18.06 5.60
CA ARG A 20 -3.96 -19.48 5.61
C ARG A 20 -2.84 -19.78 4.61
N LEU A 21 -2.94 -19.23 3.40
CA LEU A 21 -1.88 -19.35 2.40
C LEU A 21 -0.58 -18.69 2.88
N ALA A 22 -0.65 -17.44 3.34
CA ALA A 22 0.50 -16.67 3.80
C ALA A 22 1.29 -17.44 4.87
N LYS A 23 0.61 -18.14 5.77
CA LYS A 23 1.26 -18.96 6.81
C LYS A 23 2.06 -20.15 6.27
N MET A 24 1.76 -20.63 5.07
CA MET A 24 2.49 -21.73 4.42
C MET A 24 3.74 -21.24 3.65
N LEU A 25 3.73 -19.97 3.20
CA LEU A 25 4.73 -19.43 2.28
C LEU A 25 6.18 -19.44 2.81
N PRO A 26 6.47 -19.11 4.08
CA PRO A 26 7.84 -19.16 4.60
C PRO A 26 8.47 -20.55 4.49
N GLY A 27 7.69 -21.61 4.74
CA GLY A 27 8.15 -22.99 4.64
C GLY A 27 8.50 -23.42 3.21
N LEU A 28 8.07 -22.63 2.22
CA LEU A 28 8.39 -22.80 0.80
C LEU A 28 9.53 -21.89 0.33
N GLY A 29 10.13 -21.11 1.23
CA GLY A 29 11.23 -20.19 0.91
C GLY A 29 10.77 -18.87 0.28
N VAL A 30 9.52 -18.45 0.51
CA VAL A 30 9.01 -17.16 0.05
C VAL A 30 9.27 -16.07 1.09
N ASP A 31 9.92 -14.98 0.67
CA ASP A 31 10.30 -13.88 1.55
C ASP A 31 9.28 -12.73 1.57
N LEU A 32 8.51 -12.54 0.50
CA LEU A 32 7.59 -11.40 0.32
C LEU A 32 6.28 -11.87 -0.32
N LEU A 33 5.15 -11.47 0.26
CA LEU A 33 3.83 -11.59 -0.36
C LEU A 33 3.33 -10.22 -0.82
N ASP A 34 3.18 -10.04 -2.13
CA ASP A 34 2.50 -8.89 -2.74
C ASP A 34 0.97 -9.05 -2.65
N VAL A 35 0.31 -8.18 -1.90
CA VAL A 35 -1.11 -8.30 -1.58
C VAL A 35 -1.96 -7.41 -2.49
N SER A 36 -2.56 -8.03 -3.50
CA SER A 36 -3.61 -7.45 -4.34
C SER A 36 -4.98 -8.11 -4.08
N SER A 37 -5.96 -7.84 -4.95
CA SER A 37 -7.29 -8.46 -4.84
C SER A 37 -8.10 -8.39 -6.16
N GLY A 38 -9.14 -9.22 -6.25
CA GLY A 38 -10.08 -9.21 -7.38
C GLY A 38 -9.52 -9.82 -8.68
N GLY A 39 -10.24 -9.61 -9.78
CA GLY A 39 -9.83 -10.04 -11.12
C GLY A 39 -10.18 -11.50 -11.50
N ASN A 40 -10.81 -12.26 -10.61
CA ASN A 40 -11.07 -13.70 -10.83
C ASN A 40 -12.35 -13.99 -11.63
N HIS A 41 -13.31 -13.06 -11.72
CA HIS A 41 -14.57 -13.30 -12.44
C HIS A 41 -15.20 -11.97 -12.92
N PRO A 42 -15.77 -11.90 -14.14
CA PRO A 42 -16.37 -10.67 -14.69
C PRO A 42 -17.54 -10.12 -13.85
N ASP A 43 -18.37 -10.99 -13.27
CA ASP A 43 -19.46 -10.60 -12.35
C ASP A 43 -18.98 -10.03 -10.99
N GLN A 44 -17.67 -9.93 -10.75
CA GLN A 44 -17.13 -9.32 -9.54
C GLN A 44 -17.51 -7.84 -9.46
N ARG A 45 -18.11 -7.46 -8.33
CA ARG A 45 -18.35 -6.06 -8.00
C ARG A 45 -17.17 -5.53 -7.20
N ILE A 46 -16.39 -4.66 -7.82
CA ILE A 46 -15.27 -3.96 -7.18
C ILE A 46 -15.63 -2.48 -7.16
N ASN A 47 -15.92 -1.95 -5.97
CA ASN A 47 -16.17 -0.52 -5.81
C ASN A 47 -14.86 0.22 -5.59
N MET A 48 -14.20 0.65 -6.66
CA MET A 48 -12.88 1.30 -6.64
C MET A 48 -12.83 2.62 -5.83
N PHE A 49 -13.98 3.25 -5.54
CA PHE A 49 -14.04 4.56 -4.89
C PHE A 49 -14.26 4.46 -3.37
N ASP A 50 -14.99 3.46 -2.88
CA ASP A 50 -15.07 3.14 -1.43
C ASP A 50 -13.90 2.26 -0.95
N SER A 51 -13.06 1.78 -1.88
CA SER A 51 -12.00 0.79 -1.65
C SER A 51 -10.58 1.34 -1.85
N LYS A 52 -10.38 2.66 -1.81
CA LYS A 52 -9.06 3.28 -2.03
C LYS A 52 -7.95 2.60 -1.20
N ASP A 53 -8.27 2.17 0.02
CA ASP A 53 -7.35 1.47 0.92
C ASP A 53 -7.73 0.00 1.18
N TYR A 54 -8.62 -0.59 0.38
CA TYR A 54 -9.09 -1.96 0.60
C TYR A 54 -7.94 -2.97 0.52
N GLN A 55 -7.06 -2.83 -0.46
CA GLN A 55 -5.89 -3.70 -0.61
C GLN A 55 -4.88 -3.48 0.52
N ILE A 56 -4.68 -2.23 0.95
CA ILE A 56 -3.82 -1.87 2.09
C ILE A 56 -4.35 -2.49 3.39
N LYS A 57 -5.67 -2.45 3.62
CA LYS A 57 -6.31 -3.09 4.79
C LYS A 57 -6.16 -4.61 4.79
N ILE A 58 -6.27 -5.25 3.61
CA ILE A 58 -5.99 -6.69 3.49
C ILE A 58 -4.53 -6.98 3.82
N ALA A 59 -3.59 -6.19 3.30
CA ALA A 59 -2.17 -6.32 3.59
C ALA A 59 -1.91 -6.20 5.11
N ALA A 60 -2.52 -5.22 5.78
CA ALA A 60 -2.43 -5.05 7.22
C ALA A 60 -2.94 -6.26 8.00
N GLN A 61 -4.10 -6.81 7.62
CA GLN A 61 -4.67 -8.00 8.26
C GLN A 61 -3.75 -9.22 8.12
N ILE A 62 -3.22 -9.45 6.92
CA ILE A 62 -2.28 -10.57 6.68
C ILE A 62 -0.99 -10.36 7.48
N ARG A 63 -0.43 -9.15 7.45
CA ARG A 63 0.80 -8.83 8.19
C ARG A 63 0.64 -9.05 9.68
N ASN A 64 -0.47 -8.61 10.26
CA ASN A 64 -0.74 -8.80 11.68
C ASN A 64 -0.84 -10.29 12.04
N ALA A 65 -1.52 -11.09 11.22
CA ALA A 65 -1.61 -12.54 11.42
C ALA A 65 -0.23 -13.23 11.33
N ILE A 66 0.61 -12.84 10.39
CA ILE A 66 1.98 -13.37 10.22
C ILE A 66 2.87 -12.98 11.41
N LYS A 67 2.78 -11.74 11.87
CA LYS A 67 3.50 -11.26 13.06
C LYS A 67 3.09 -11.99 14.33
N GLN A 68 1.79 -12.22 14.54
CA GLN A 68 1.28 -12.95 15.71
C GLN A 68 1.80 -14.39 15.75
N ASP A 69 1.97 -15.02 14.60
CA ASP A 69 2.54 -16.36 14.47
C ASP A 69 4.09 -16.37 14.46
N ASN A 70 4.73 -15.21 14.62
CA ASN A 70 6.18 -15.02 14.58
C ASN A 70 6.84 -15.60 13.31
N GLN A 71 6.18 -15.43 12.16
CA GLN A 71 6.66 -15.92 10.88
C GLN A 71 7.48 -14.87 10.12
N SER A 72 8.50 -15.33 9.42
CA SER A 72 9.36 -14.51 8.56
C SER A 72 8.77 -14.39 7.16
N LEU A 73 7.76 -13.53 6.98
CA LEU A 73 7.22 -13.17 5.68
C LEU A 73 6.99 -11.65 5.64
N PHE A 74 7.62 -10.95 4.70
CA PHE A 74 7.33 -9.55 4.45
C PHE A 74 6.02 -9.42 3.68
N ILE A 75 5.28 -8.35 3.95
CA ILE A 75 4.03 -8.04 3.26
C ILE A 75 4.18 -6.76 2.44
N GLY A 76 3.86 -6.85 1.15
CA GLY A 76 3.77 -5.72 0.24
C GLY A 76 2.34 -5.23 0.10
N ALA A 77 2.12 -3.92 0.20
CA ALA A 77 0.83 -3.29 -0.10
C ALA A 77 0.87 -2.57 -1.45
N VAL A 78 -0.19 -2.78 -2.24
CA VAL A 78 -0.43 -2.10 -3.52
C VAL A 78 -1.82 -1.46 -3.52
N GLY A 79 -2.06 -0.57 -4.48
CA GLY A 79 -3.39 -0.06 -4.79
C GLY A 79 -3.57 1.40 -4.44
N LEU A 80 -3.71 2.25 -5.47
CA LEU A 80 -4.03 3.69 -5.34
C LEU A 80 -3.14 4.47 -4.35
N ILE A 81 -1.86 4.09 -4.25
CA ILE A 81 -0.85 4.82 -3.49
C ILE A 81 -0.29 5.93 -4.40
N THR A 82 -0.65 7.18 -4.10
CA THR A 82 -0.26 8.35 -4.93
C THR A 82 0.48 9.43 -4.14
N GLU A 83 0.30 9.45 -2.82
CA GLU A 83 0.84 10.50 -1.95
C GLU A 83 1.99 10.02 -1.07
N ALA A 84 2.91 10.95 -0.78
CA ALA A 84 4.08 10.68 0.05
C ALA A 84 3.71 10.32 1.49
N GLU A 85 2.75 11.04 2.09
CA GLU A 85 2.28 10.76 3.45
C GLU A 85 1.58 9.40 3.52
N GLN A 86 0.73 9.08 2.53
CA GLN A 86 0.08 7.76 2.43
C GLN A 86 1.13 6.65 2.37
N ALA A 87 2.13 6.76 1.49
CA ALA A 87 3.20 5.78 1.37
C ALA A 87 4.00 5.62 2.67
N ARG A 88 4.32 6.73 3.35
CA ARG A 88 5.01 6.72 4.64
C ARG A 88 4.20 5.98 5.71
N ASN A 89 2.95 6.37 5.88
CA ASN A 89 2.08 5.86 6.94
C ASN A 89 1.79 4.35 6.78
N ILE A 90 1.89 3.82 5.56
CA ILE A 90 1.78 2.37 5.32
C ILE A 90 2.93 1.58 5.95
N VAL A 91 4.16 2.11 5.99
CA VAL A 91 5.38 1.35 6.36
C VAL A 91 6.09 1.84 7.62
N GLN A 92 5.73 3.01 8.17
CA GLN A 92 6.36 3.57 9.36
C GLN A 92 5.44 3.56 10.58
N GLU A 93 6.02 3.37 11.77
CA GLU A 93 5.36 3.60 13.06
C GLU A 93 5.24 5.12 13.33
N ASP A 94 4.20 5.52 14.07
CA ASP A 94 4.00 6.91 14.47
C ASP A 94 5.21 7.47 15.24
N GLY A 95 5.84 8.53 14.71
CA GLY A 95 7.00 9.20 15.33
C GLY A 95 7.80 10.12 14.40
N ALA A 96 7.64 10.02 13.08
CA ALA A 96 8.27 10.92 12.12
C ALA A 96 7.36 12.13 11.83
N PRO A 97 7.84 13.38 11.98
CA PRO A 97 7.01 14.56 11.75
C PRO A 97 6.44 14.58 10.31
N ALA A 98 5.14 14.85 10.17
CA ALA A 98 4.48 15.13 8.89
C ALA A 98 4.96 16.46 8.30
N PRO A 99 5.54 16.48 7.09
CA PRO A 99 5.81 17.73 6.41
C PRO A 99 4.53 18.24 5.77
N LYS A 100 4.25 19.52 5.99
CA LYS A 100 3.02 20.18 5.52
C LYS A 100 2.99 20.25 3.99
N THR A 101 1.99 19.66 3.35
CA THR A 101 1.73 19.88 1.91
C THR A 101 0.55 20.83 1.66
N GLY A 102 0.71 21.70 0.66
CA GLY A 102 -0.18 22.80 0.30
C GLY A 102 -1.37 22.44 -0.61
N ASN A 103 -2.28 23.41 -0.71
CA ASN A 103 -3.64 23.36 -1.27
C ASN A 103 -3.73 23.13 -2.79
N THR A 104 -4.41 22.07 -3.22
CA THR A 104 -5.15 21.97 -4.51
C THR A 104 -6.28 20.94 -4.39
N GLU A 105 -7.21 20.82 -5.35
CA GLU A 105 -8.38 19.92 -5.31
C GLU A 105 -8.05 18.41 -5.19
N LEU A 106 -6.82 18.00 -5.56
CA LEU A 106 -6.23 16.68 -5.25
C LEU A 106 -6.10 16.43 -3.73
N ALA A 107 -6.11 17.49 -2.91
CA ALA A 107 -5.99 17.40 -1.46
C ALA A 107 -7.17 16.67 -0.80
N LYS A 108 -8.38 16.70 -1.38
CA LYS A 108 -9.52 15.99 -0.78
C LYS A 108 -9.40 14.47 -0.91
N GLU A 109 -8.86 14.00 -2.03
CA GLU A 109 -8.62 12.57 -2.26
C GLU A 109 -7.40 12.06 -1.49
N ALA A 110 -6.36 12.89 -1.42
CA ALA A 110 -5.17 12.67 -0.60
C ALA A 110 -5.53 12.60 0.90
N GLU A 111 -6.32 13.54 1.41
CA GLU A 111 -6.68 13.62 2.83
C GLU A 111 -7.47 12.39 3.29
N ALA A 112 -8.35 11.84 2.44
CA ALA A 112 -9.08 10.61 2.74
C ALA A 112 -8.16 9.38 2.81
N ALA A 113 -7.20 9.26 1.87
CA ALA A 113 -6.23 8.17 1.87
C ALA A 113 -5.25 8.26 3.05
N VAL A 114 -4.79 9.47 3.39
CA VAL A 114 -3.90 9.72 4.53
C VAL A 114 -4.57 9.33 5.85
N LYS A 115 -5.82 9.77 6.10
CA LYS A 115 -6.58 9.44 7.32
C LYS A 115 -6.77 7.94 7.56
N VAL A 116 -6.87 7.13 6.51
CA VAL A 116 -7.04 5.68 6.66
C VAL A 116 -5.72 4.98 6.97
N THR A 117 -4.60 5.58 6.55
CA THR A 117 -3.27 5.10 6.88
C THR A 117 -2.75 5.57 8.24
N GLU A 118 -3.45 6.50 8.91
CA GLU A 118 -3.11 6.95 10.26
C GLU A 118 -3.32 5.81 11.27
N GLY A 119 -2.22 5.29 11.81
CA GLY A 119 -2.21 4.22 12.80
C GLY A 119 -0.82 4.01 13.38
N LYS A 120 -0.77 3.54 14.64
CA LYS A 120 0.50 3.37 15.36
C LYS A 120 1.41 2.29 14.79
N GLU A 121 0.84 1.32 14.07
CA GLU A 121 1.58 0.17 13.55
C GLU A 121 1.63 0.18 12.02
N PRO A 122 2.75 -0.23 11.39
CA PRO A 122 2.86 -0.29 9.94
C PRO A 122 1.88 -1.32 9.39
N MET A 123 1.21 -0.98 8.30
CA MET A 123 0.28 -1.88 7.60
C MET A 123 0.97 -2.83 6.62
N ALA A 124 2.16 -2.47 6.14
CA ALA A 124 2.97 -3.29 5.27
C ALA A 124 4.46 -3.08 5.55
N ASP A 125 5.30 -3.94 4.98
CA ASP A 125 6.76 -3.79 5.01
C ASP A 125 7.29 -3.15 3.72
N VAL A 126 6.53 -3.25 2.62
CA VAL A 126 6.88 -2.70 1.30
C VAL A 126 5.67 -1.98 0.68
N VAL A 127 5.92 -0.83 0.07
CA VAL A 127 4.94 -0.10 -0.77
C VAL A 127 5.22 -0.39 -2.24
N LEU A 128 4.19 -0.85 -2.95
CA LEU A 128 4.23 -1.18 -4.37
C LEU A 128 3.39 -0.17 -5.16
N VAL A 129 4.00 0.43 -6.18
CA VAL A 129 3.41 1.54 -6.94
C VAL A 129 3.46 1.23 -8.44
N ALA A 130 2.35 1.46 -9.13
CA ALA A 130 2.21 1.16 -10.55
C ALA A 130 1.82 2.41 -11.36
N ARG A 131 0.51 2.72 -11.46
CA ARG A 131 -0.01 3.81 -12.31
C ARG A 131 0.56 5.19 -11.97
N GLN A 132 1.02 5.41 -10.74
CA GLN A 132 1.63 6.68 -10.38
C GLN A 132 2.99 6.88 -11.07
N PHE A 133 3.82 5.84 -11.21
CA PHE A 133 5.07 5.93 -11.97
C PHE A 133 4.87 6.22 -13.46
N MET A 134 3.72 5.84 -14.03
CA MET A 134 3.37 6.19 -15.41
C MET A 134 2.97 7.66 -15.58
N ARG A 135 2.51 8.31 -14.51
CA ARG A 135 2.13 9.73 -14.52
C ARG A 135 3.29 10.62 -14.10
N GLU A 136 4.10 10.13 -13.17
CA GLU A 136 5.16 10.86 -12.51
C GLU A 136 6.37 9.92 -12.31
N PRO A 137 7.28 9.83 -13.29
CA PRO A 137 8.44 8.94 -13.21
C PRO A 137 9.42 9.32 -12.08
N GLU A 138 9.42 10.59 -11.66
CA GLU A 138 10.22 11.12 -10.56
C GLU A 138 9.59 10.91 -9.16
N TRP A 139 8.46 10.19 -9.08
CA TRP A 139 7.65 10.06 -7.86
C TRP A 139 8.46 9.73 -6.60
N VAL A 140 9.43 8.81 -6.68
CA VAL A 140 10.27 8.47 -5.52
C VAL A 140 11.07 9.67 -5.01
N LEU A 141 11.60 10.48 -5.92
CA LEU A 141 12.34 11.70 -5.59
C LEU A 141 11.40 12.77 -5.01
N ARG A 142 10.16 12.86 -5.52
CA ARG A 142 9.14 13.75 -4.96
C ARG A 142 8.77 13.31 -3.55
N VAL A 143 8.53 12.02 -3.33
CA VAL A 143 8.19 11.47 -2.00
C VAL A 143 9.32 11.77 -1.02
N ALA A 144 10.57 11.49 -1.38
CA ALA A 144 11.72 11.82 -0.54
C ALA A 144 11.78 13.31 -0.20
N TRP A 145 11.61 14.18 -1.21
CA TRP A 145 11.62 15.62 -1.01
C TRP A 145 10.46 16.12 -0.13
N GLN A 146 9.23 15.64 -0.36
CA GLN A 146 8.07 15.96 0.46
C GLN A 146 8.25 15.48 1.88
N LEU A 147 8.86 14.31 2.09
CA LEU A 147 9.14 13.75 3.41
C LEU A 147 10.40 14.35 4.09
N GLY A 148 11.11 15.26 3.42
CA GLY A 148 12.35 15.86 3.93
C GLY A 148 13.53 14.87 4.03
N LEU A 149 13.49 13.76 3.29
CA LEU A 149 14.51 12.72 3.27
C LEU A 149 15.60 13.04 2.24
N ASP A 150 16.86 12.91 2.64
CA ASP A 150 18.00 12.98 1.71
C ASP A 150 18.24 11.59 1.11
N VAL A 151 18.13 11.48 -0.21
CA VAL A 151 18.29 10.23 -0.96
C VAL A 151 19.34 10.41 -2.03
N ALA A 152 19.91 9.29 -2.50
CA ALA A 152 20.80 9.34 -3.65
C ALA A 152 20.03 9.73 -4.92
N TRP A 153 20.53 10.74 -5.63
CA TRP A 153 20.03 11.14 -6.94
C TRP A 153 20.92 10.56 -8.03
N PRO A 154 20.39 10.26 -9.23
CA PRO A 154 21.23 10.04 -10.40
C PRO A 154 22.20 11.22 -10.60
N ASN A 155 23.48 10.93 -10.84
CA ASN A 155 24.55 11.94 -10.94
C ASN A 155 24.23 13.05 -11.96
N GLN A 156 23.50 12.70 -13.02
CA GLN A 156 23.07 13.59 -14.08
C GLN A 156 22.04 14.63 -13.61
N PHE A 157 21.29 14.35 -12.55
CA PHE A 157 20.22 15.20 -12.04
C PHE A 157 20.63 16.04 -10.83
N LEU A 158 21.91 16.01 -10.42
CA LEU A 158 22.39 16.76 -9.25
C LEU A 158 22.13 18.28 -9.35
N ARG A 159 22.10 18.84 -10.56
CA ARG A 159 21.83 20.28 -10.81
C ARG A 159 20.35 20.65 -10.84
N VAL A 160 19.45 19.66 -10.91
CA VAL A 160 18.00 19.85 -10.98
C VAL A 160 17.28 19.27 -9.76
N ARG A 161 18.01 19.05 -8.67
CA ARG A 161 17.41 18.63 -7.38
C ARG A 161 16.32 19.62 -6.98
N PHE A 162 15.22 19.09 -6.45
CA PHE A 162 14.16 19.90 -5.86
C PHE A 162 14.75 20.81 -4.78
N ARG A 163 14.38 22.10 -4.80
CA ARG A 163 14.83 23.06 -3.79
C ARG A 163 14.22 22.67 -2.44
N LYS A 164 14.99 22.71 -1.37
CA LYS A 164 14.47 22.47 -0.01
C LYS A 164 13.29 23.41 0.27
N LEU A 165 12.22 22.87 0.84
CA LEU A 165 11.03 23.60 1.30
C LEU A 165 11.38 24.56 2.45
#